data_AF-A0A2E3A6X4-F1
#
_entry.id   AF-A0A2E3A6X4-F1
#
_cell.length_a   1.000
_cell.length_b   1.000
_cell.length_c   1.000
_cell.angle_alpha   90.00
_cell.angle_beta   90.00
_cell.angle_gamma   90.00
#
_symmetry.space_group_name_H-M   'P 1'
#
loop_
_entity.id
_entity.type
_entity.pdbx_description
1 polymer ?
#
loop_
_entity_poly.entity_id
_entity_poly.type
_entity_poly.pdbx_seq_one_letter_code
_entity_poly.pdbx_strand_id
1 'polypeptide(L)'
;MQASKRIYCSFLLLIVLGGMEKIQAAGDFDSFLKPLFAAKCIKCHGGGKKVKGKVNLKEIRTEKDFLARPKLIKELIEVIDGNDMPPEDEPGLEVGDRPKLLAALKEMLAQSTSGKKAGRARVRRLNRFQYNNSIRDLFKLKKDVFRLPEKLMTRQGNYLAQGGGKMPEKVEVACLSLLEQGGFRDVAAFPRDLRASHGFDNQANQLTLSPLLLDAFLRLSVSILESPDFNQENVGVWNELFKEPPAGAKMKEEVSKRLEPFLKNAFRGAVGSKTLSRYANYGLAKIRQGIAFTAAMKKVASAALSSPLFLYRYSPEKGGAGDFELASNLSFFLWGSSPDPELLRLAESGELANPATLQKTMERMLADPKIERFLDTFPTQWMQLENLLAVTPDPKKHRLFTLDKNNPASLQMVLEPLLLFDTVFIENRSVIELISPDFSYQSDFLRTWYTSDLKVPKIDNSQRAEQNQDWEKQRKDLAAAIKAARSDLDALITPVRQRLLAERKKETGSKKPVDLKPYAAWEFNGDLKSSVNSLPLKAHGKVQHKDGMVVLNKSYLQSPNLPIDLKAKTLEVWFKIPDVNQRGGGVMGAQGPGDFFDTIVL
;
A
#
# COMPACT_ATOMS: atom_id res chain seq x y z
N MET A 1 -4.55 32.21 56.53
CA MET A 1 -3.66 31.41 57.40
C MET A 1 -3.30 30.12 56.68
N GLN A 2 -1.98 29.90 56.51
CA GLN A 2 -1.26 28.64 56.20
C GLN A 2 -1.72 27.84 54.96
N ALA A 3 -1.02 27.78 53.82
CA ALA A 3 0.40 27.58 53.51
C ALA A 3 1.01 26.27 54.05
N SER A 4 1.17 25.27 53.17
CA SER A 4 2.31 24.33 53.11
C SER A 4 2.25 23.57 51.78
N LYS A 5 3.12 23.89 50.81
CA LYS A 5 4.51 23.44 50.61
C LYS A 5 4.58 22.20 49.72
N ARG A 6 4.71 22.48 48.41
CA ARG A 6 5.23 21.54 47.40
C ARG A 6 6.74 21.42 47.62
N ILE A 7 7.21 20.19 47.80
CA ILE A 7 8.63 19.86 47.93
C ILE A 7 9.22 19.83 46.51
N TYR A 8 10.02 20.85 46.19
CA TYR A 8 11.01 20.80 45.12
C TYR A 8 12.21 20.03 45.64
N CYS A 9 12.43 18.81 45.15
CA CYS A 9 13.73 18.16 45.25
C CYS A 9 14.56 18.54 44.01
N SER A 10 15.43 19.51 44.23
CA SER A 10 16.54 19.85 43.34
C SER A 10 17.39 18.60 43.07
N PHE A 11 17.40 18.13 41.83
CA PHE A 11 18.43 17.20 41.37
C PHE A 11 19.70 18.02 41.11
N LEU A 12 20.67 17.87 42.00
CA LEU A 12 22.03 18.35 41.82
C LEU A 12 22.57 17.77 40.51
N LEU A 13 22.93 18.67 39.60
CA LEU A 13 23.71 18.39 38.41
C LEU A 13 25.13 17.99 38.85
N LEU A 14 25.33 16.71 39.14
CA LEU A 14 26.66 16.12 39.28
C LEU A 14 27.24 16.01 37.87
N ILE A 15 27.98 17.05 37.47
CA ILE A 15 28.89 17.03 36.34
C ILE A 15 29.96 15.98 36.64
N VAL A 16 29.69 14.73 36.25
CA VAL A 16 30.74 13.76 36.04
C VAL A 16 31.42 14.19 34.75
N LEU A 17 32.49 14.96 34.90
CA LEU A 17 33.59 15.06 33.92
C LEU A 17 34.22 13.66 33.81
N GLY A 18 33.48 12.74 33.20
CA GLY A 18 34.04 11.54 32.63
C GLY A 18 34.81 12.01 31.41
N GLY A 19 36.13 12.12 31.55
CA GLY A 19 37.00 12.29 30.41
C GLY A 19 36.60 11.24 29.37
N MET A 20 36.28 11.69 28.15
CA MET A 20 36.39 10.83 26.99
C MET A 20 37.87 10.50 26.88
N GLU A 21 38.31 9.45 27.57
CA GLU A 21 39.50 8.75 27.17
C GLU A 21 39.22 8.29 25.74
N LYS A 22 39.93 8.89 24.80
CA LYS A 22 40.17 8.26 23.50
C LYS A 22 40.67 6.86 23.82
N ILE A 23 39.81 5.85 23.62
CA ILE A 23 40.22 4.45 23.71
C ILE A 23 41.34 4.29 22.69
N GLN A 24 42.55 4.15 23.23
CA GLN A 24 43.79 4.08 22.49
C GLN A 24 43.79 2.74 21.74
N ALA A 25 43.48 2.77 20.44
CA ALA A 25 43.34 1.62 19.57
C ALA A 25 44.59 0.70 19.47
N ALA A 26 45.76 1.15 19.94
CA ALA A 26 47.03 0.42 19.83
C ALA A 26 47.27 -0.62 20.96
N GLY A 27 46.24 -0.97 21.75
CA GLY A 27 46.38 -1.84 22.92
C GLY A 27 45.53 -3.12 22.94
N ASP A 28 44.44 -3.20 22.17
CA ASP A 28 43.44 -4.27 22.34
C ASP A 28 43.87 -5.63 21.75
N PHE A 29 44.75 -5.63 20.74
CA PHE A 29 45.22 -6.88 20.15
C PHE A 29 46.04 -7.70 21.16
N ASP A 30 47.08 -7.10 21.74
CA ASP A 30 47.96 -7.80 22.68
C ASP A 30 47.35 -7.95 24.08
N SER A 31 46.51 -7.01 24.53
CA SER A 31 45.92 -7.07 25.88
C SER A 31 44.65 -7.93 25.98
N PHE A 32 43.92 -8.14 24.88
CA PHE A 32 42.63 -8.85 24.91
C PHE A 32 42.49 -9.93 23.83
N LEU A 33 42.66 -9.62 22.55
CA LEU A 33 42.40 -10.59 21.47
C LEU A 33 43.37 -11.77 21.50
N LYS A 34 44.66 -11.51 21.68
CA LYS A 34 45.71 -12.54 21.69
C LYS A 34 45.60 -13.50 22.87
N PRO A 35 45.40 -13.04 24.13
CA PRO A 35 45.07 -13.93 25.26
C PRO A 35 43.79 -14.75 25.02
N LEU A 36 42.73 -14.13 24.49
CA LEU A 36 41.45 -14.81 24.26
C LEU A 36 41.58 -15.89 23.16
N PHE A 37 42.26 -15.59 22.05
CA PHE A 37 42.54 -16.57 21.01
C PHE A 37 43.33 -17.76 21.56
N ALA A 38 44.35 -17.50 22.39
CA ALA A 38 45.12 -18.56 23.04
C ALA A 38 44.28 -19.43 23.96
N ALA A 39 43.41 -18.83 24.76
CA ALA A 39 42.58 -19.52 25.73
C ALA A 39 41.43 -20.32 25.09
N LYS A 40 40.78 -19.78 24.05
CA LYS A 40 39.48 -20.28 23.57
C LYS A 40 39.45 -20.72 22.10
N CYS A 41 40.37 -20.26 21.25
CA CYS A 41 40.28 -20.47 19.80
C CYS A 41 41.39 -21.36 19.24
N ILE A 42 42.63 -21.24 19.75
CA ILE A 42 43.81 -21.88 19.19
C ILE A 42 43.75 -23.40 19.31
N LYS A 43 43.10 -23.98 20.32
CA LYS A 43 42.91 -25.43 20.47
C LYS A 43 42.42 -26.08 19.15
N CYS A 44 41.43 -25.48 18.50
CA CYS A 44 40.84 -25.95 17.24
C CYS A 44 41.44 -25.30 15.98
N HIS A 45 41.85 -24.04 16.07
CA HIS A 45 42.34 -23.23 14.95
C HIS A 45 43.87 -23.05 14.97
N GLY A 46 44.63 -24.11 15.28
CA GLY A 46 46.09 -24.10 15.28
C GLY A 46 46.77 -25.08 16.25
N GLY A 47 46.00 -25.71 17.15
CA GLY A 47 46.49 -26.56 18.24
C GLY A 47 46.52 -28.07 17.95
N GLY A 48 45.67 -28.56 17.05
CA GLY A 48 45.48 -30.00 16.80
C GLY A 48 46.09 -30.54 15.50
N LYS A 49 46.05 -31.87 15.31
CA LYS A 49 46.50 -32.59 14.10
C LYS A 49 45.72 -32.20 12.82
N LYS A 50 44.53 -31.61 12.95
CA LYS A 50 43.72 -31.03 11.87
C LYS A 50 43.27 -29.63 12.28
N VAL A 51 43.54 -28.62 11.45
CA VAL A 51 43.11 -27.24 11.67
C VAL A 51 41.66 -27.09 11.17
N LYS A 52 40.71 -26.85 12.08
CA LYS A 52 39.29 -26.65 11.71
C LYS A 52 39.14 -25.38 10.87
N GLY A 53 38.29 -25.44 9.84
CA GLY A 53 37.98 -24.31 8.96
C GLY A 53 39.15 -23.79 8.09
N LYS A 54 40.30 -24.47 8.05
CA LYS A 54 41.54 -23.99 7.39
C LYS A 54 42.03 -22.62 7.91
N VAL A 55 41.58 -22.22 9.10
CA VAL A 55 41.98 -20.98 9.77
C VAL A 55 43.00 -21.32 10.86
N ASN A 56 44.23 -20.81 10.73
CA ASN A 56 45.30 -21.02 11.69
C ASN A 56 45.65 -19.72 12.42
N LEU A 57 45.11 -19.53 13.63
CA LEU A 57 45.30 -18.33 14.44
C LEU A 57 46.70 -18.25 15.06
N LYS A 58 47.46 -19.35 15.13
CA LYS A 58 48.86 -19.32 15.61
C LYS A 58 49.82 -18.57 14.68
N GLU A 59 49.45 -18.39 13.42
CA GLU A 59 50.25 -17.62 12.46
C GLU A 59 50.17 -16.11 12.71
N ILE A 60 49.19 -15.66 13.50
CA ILE A 60 48.99 -14.25 13.83
C ILE A 60 49.80 -13.95 15.09
N ARG A 61 50.98 -13.37 14.92
CA ARG A 61 51.90 -13.10 16.04
C ARG A 61 51.82 -11.67 16.55
N THR A 62 51.57 -10.74 15.63
CA THR A 62 51.50 -9.30 15.88
C THR A 62 50.20 -8.71 15.35
N GLU A 63 49.83 -7.55 15.88
CA GLU A 63 48.70 -6.76 15.39
C GLU A 63 48.81 -6.48 13.88
N LYS A 64 50.02 -6.16 13.41
CA LYS A 64 50.30 -5.93 11.98
C LYS A 64 49.99 -7.15 11.12
N ASP A 65 50.31 -8.36 11.59
CA ASP A 65 49.99 -9.61 10.87
C ASP A 65 48.48 -9.81 10.75
N PHE A 66 47.74 -9.43 11.80
CA PHE A 66 46.29 -9.54 11.82
C PHE A 66 45.64 -8.52 10.87
N LEU A 67 46.04 -7.25 10.96
CA LEU A 67 45.57 -6.18 10.07
C LEU A 67 45.92 -6.43 8.59
N ALA A 68 46.95 -7.21 8.29
CA ALA A 68 47.26 -7.63 6.93
C ALA A 68 46.26 -8.64 6.35
N ARG A 69 45.40 -9.25 7.17
CA ARG A 69 44.44 -10.32 6.79
C ARG A 69 42.96 -9.89 6.97
N PRO A 70 42.47 -8.83 6.29
CA PRO A 70 41.11 -8.31 6.48
C PRO A 70 39.99 -9.32 6.19
N LYS A 71 40.21 -10.25 5.25
CA LYS A 71 39.25 -11.34 4.97
C LYS A 71 39.07 -12.27 6.17
N LEU A 72 40.17 -12.62 6.84
CA LEU A 72 40.14 -13.46 8.03
C LEU A 72 39.44 -12.75 9.19
N ILE A 73 39.72 -11.45 9.40
CA ILE A 73 39.04 -10.66 10.43
C ILE A 73 37.52 -10.67 10.16
N LYS A 74 37.11 -10.48 8.90
CA LYS A 74 35.70 -10.55 8.49
C LYS A 74 35.07 -11.91 8.76
N GLU A 75 35.74 -13.01 8.38
CA GLU A 75 35.28 -14.38 8.64
C GLU A 75 35.12 -14.66 10.14
N LEU A 76 36.06 -14.20 10.97
CA LEU A 76 35.97 -14.32 12.43
C LEU A 76 34.74 -13.58 12.98
N ILE A 77 34.49 -12.35 12.51
CA ILE A 77 33.28 -11.60 12.88
C ILE A 77 32.03 -12.39 12.50
N GLU A 78 31.95 -12.90 11.27
CA GLU A 78 30.78 -13.64 10.78
C GLU A 78 30.46 -14.88 11.62
N VAL A 79 31.45 -15.73 11.92
CA VAL A 79 31.23 -16.97 12.68
C VAL A 79 31.00 -16.73 14.18
N ILE A 80 31.55 -15.64 14.75
CA ILE A 80 31.33 -15.28 16.15
C ILE A 80 29.98 -14.57 16.31
N ASP A 81 29.61 -13.68 15.39
CA ASP A 81 28.31 -12.99 15.41
C ASP A 81 27.16 -13.97 15.14
N GLY A 82 27.39 -14.95 14.27
CA GLY A 82 26.44 -16.03 13.96
C GLY A 82 26.30 -17.13 15.03
N ASN A 83 27.05 -17.07 16.14
CA ASN A 83 27.14 -18.13 17.15
C ASN A 83 27.60 -19.50 16.63
N ASP A 84 28.21 -19.59 15.43
CA ASP A 84 28.80 -20.82 14.90
C ASP A 84 30.06 -21.24 15.69
N MET A 85 30.67 -20.28 16.40
CA MET A 85 31.83 -20.47 17.25
C MET A 85 31.59 -19.90 18.66
N PRO A 86 32.05 -20.59 19.72
CA PRO A 86 32.63 -21.95 19.73
C PRO A 86 31.60 -23.04 19.33
N PRO A 87 32.05 -24.19 18.81
CA PRO A 87 31.14 -25.28 18.44
C PRO A 87 30.42 -25.86 19.67
N GLU A 88 29.30 -26.56 19.43
CA GLU A 88 28.42 -27.08 20.50
C GLU A 88 29.14 -27.96 21.54
N ASP A 89 30.24 -28.61 21.15
CA ASP A 89 31.06 -29.49 21.99
C ASP A 89 32.12 -28.77 22.84
N GLU A 90 32.26 -27.44 22.72
CA GLU A 90 33.22 -26.64 23.48
C GLU A 90 32.53 -25.60 24.38
N PRO A 91 33.17 -25.18 25.50
CA PRO A 91 32.60 -24.17 26.38
C PRO A 91 32.38 -22.84 25.64
N GLY A 92 31.19 -22.26 25.83
CA GLY A 92 30.86 -20.94 25.29
C GLY A 92 31.79 -19.82 25.79
N LEU A 93 31.76 -18.69 25.09
CA LEU A 93 32.40 -17.46 25.56
C LEU A 93 31.67 -16.90 26.79
N GLU A 94 32.40 -16.22 27.67
CA GLU A 94 31.78 -15.55 28.81
C GLU A 94 30.81 -14.45 28.35
N VAL A 95 29.77 -14.18 29.14
CA VAL A 95 28.64 -13.31 28.76
C VAL A 95 29.07 -11.90 28.33
N GLY A 96 30.19 -11.39 28.86
CA GLY A 96 30.77 -10.08 28.49
C GLY A 96 31.85 -10.13 27.40
N ASP A 97 32.43 -11.30 27.11
CA ASP A 97 33.57 -11.42 26.20
C ASP A 97 33.15 -11.34 24.74
N ARG A 98 31.98 -11.89 24.37
CA ARG A 98 31.52 -11.89 22.97
C ARG A 98 31.27 -10.47 22.43
N PRO A 99 30.53 -9.58 23.12
CA PRO A 99 30.36 -8.20 22.66
C PRO A 99 31.69 -7.43 22.57
N LYS A 100 32.59 -7.62 23.55
CA LYS A 100 33.91 -6.98 23.57
C LYS A 100 34.81 -7.50 22.44
N LEU A 101 34.77 -8.80 22.16
CA LEU A 101 35.45 -9.45 21.03
C LEU A 101 34.95 -8.92 19.69
N LEU A 102 33.64 -8.85 19.50
CA LEU A 102 33.05 -8.31 18.28
C LEU A 102 33.41 -6.83 18.08
N ALA A 103 33.40 -6.02 19.14
CA ALA A 103 33.81 -4.62 19.08
C ALA A 103 35.27 -4.48 18.64
N ALA A 104 36.19 -5.20 19.30
CA ALA A 104 37.62 -5.18 18.95
C ALA A 104 37.88 -5.68 17.52
N LEU A 105 37.24 -6.76 17.08
CA LEU A 105 37.38 -7.27 15.71
C LEU A 105 36.84 -6.29 14.66
N LYS A 106 35.69 -5.64 14.91
CA LYS A 106 35.11 -4.63 14.01
C LYS A 106 36.03 -3.42 13.87
N GLU A 107 36.64 -2.97 14.96
CA GLU A 107 37.61 -1.89 14.97
C GLU A 107 38.88 -2.26 14.19
N MET A 108 39.43 -3.46 14.41
CA MET A 108 40.58 -3.94 13.62
C MET A 108 40.25 -4.14 12.14
N LEU A 109 39.04 -4.57 11.81
CA LEU A 109 38.58 -4.63 10.42
C LEU A 109 38.53 -3.24 9.80
N ALA A 110 37.99 -2.24 10.52
CA ALA A 110 37.97 -0.85 10.07
C ALA A 110 39.39 -0.32 9.81
N GLN A 111 40.33 -0.58 10.72
CA GLN A 111 41.74 -0.19 10.53
C GLN A 111 42.41 -0.92 9.36
N SER A 112 42.20 -2.24 9.23
CA SER A 112 42.78 -3.06 8.15
C SER A 112 42.30 -2.70 6.74
N THR A 113 41.15 -2.02 6.67
CA THR A 113 40.50 -1.57 5.44
C THR A 113 40.60 -0.05 5.25
N SER A 114 41.10 0.68 6.25
CA SER A 114 41.37 2.11 6.15
C SER A 114 42.30 2.41 4.97
N GLY A 115 41.88 3.35 4.11
CA GLY A 115 42.59 3.70 2.88
C GLY A 115 42.49 2.70 1.72
N LYS A 116 41.90 1.51 1.92
CA LYS A 116 41.57 0.59 0.82
C LYS A 116 40.22 0.98 0.22
N LYS A 117 40.15 1.09 -1.10
CA LYS A 117 38.86 1.29 -1.78
C LYS A 117 37.96 0.09 -1.49
N ALA A 118 36.78 0.36 -0.93
CA ALA A 118 35.71 -0.62 -0.84
C ALA A 118 35.50 -1.24 -2.23
N GLY A 119 35.33 -2.57 -2.27
CA GLY A 119 34.98 -3.25 -3.52
C GLY A 119 33.74 -2.60 -4.12
N ARG A 120 33.72 -2.41 -5.45
CA ARG A 120 32.61 -1.75 -6.16
C ARG A 120 31.26 -2.28 -5.65
N ALA A 121 30.42 -1.38 -5.14
CA ALA A 121 29.04 -1.74 -4.83
C ALA A 121 28.40 -2.28 -6.11
N ARG A 122 27.87 -3.51 -6.02
CA ARG A 122 27.24 -4.15 -7.17
C ARG A 122 26.03 -3.31 -7.58
N VAL A 123 25.92 -3.06 -8.88
CA VAL A 123 24.74 -2.40 -9.46
C VAL A 123 23.50 -3.21 -9.09
N ARG A 124 22.51 -2.56 -8.50
CA ARG A 124 21.24 -3.18 -8.06
C ARG A 124 20.09 -2.52 -8.80
N ARG A 125 19.30 -3.29 -9.53
CA ARG A 125 18.04 -2.80 -10.10
C ARG A 125 17.01 -2.58 -8.98
N LEU A 126 16.06 -1.69 -9.18
CA LEU A 126 14.86 -1.64 -8.34
C LEU A 126 13.98 -2.87 -8.61
N ASN A 127 13.60 -3.59 -7.55
CA ASN A 127 12.57 -4.63 -7.66
C ASN A 127 11.17 -3.99 -7.84
N ARG A 128 10.15 -4.79 -8.11
CA ARG A 128 8.76 -4.30 -8.33
C ARG A 128 8.22 -3.42 -7.20
N PHE A 129 8.37 -3.87 -5.96
CA PHE A 129 7.92 -3.14 -4.78
C PHE A 129 8.65 -1.79 -4.63
N GLN A 130 9.97 -1.79 -4.80
CA GLN A 130 10.82 -0.60 -4.75
C GLN A 130 10.50 0.38 -5.86
N TYR A 131 10.28 -0.11 -7.09
CA TYR A 131 9.92 0.73 -8.23
C TYR A 131 8.58 1.46 -7.99
N ASN A 132 7.56 0.74 -7.52
CA ASN A 132 6.27 1.33 -7.14
C ASN A 132 6.47 2.45 -6.11
N ASN A 133 7.16 2.16 -5.01
CA ASN A 133 7.32 3.11 -3.91
C ASN A 133 8.19 4.31 -4.29
N SER A 134 9.25 4.11 -5.07
CA SER A 134 10.08 5.20 -5.60
C SER A 134 9.27 6.16 -6.46
N ILE A 135 8.36 5.66 -7.29
CA ILE A 135 7.47 6.51 -8.10
C ILE A 135 6.43 7.21 -7.23
N ARG A 136 5.83 6.50 -6.27
CA ARG A 136 4.89 7.09 -5.31
C ARG A 136 5.52 8.25 -4.56
N ASP A 137 6.73 8.09 -4.05
CA ASP A 137 7.42 9.16 -3.32
C ASP A 137 7.86 10.29 -4.26
N LEU A 138 8.38 9.96 -5.45
CA LEU A 138 8.86 10.96 -6.42
C LEU A 138 7.75 11.92 -6.86
N PHE A 139 6.54 11.40 -7.08
CA PHE A 139 5.39 12.20 -7.50
C PHE A 139 4.40 12.51 -6.37
N LYS A 140 4.68 12.07 -5.14
CA LYS A 140 3.77 12.15 -3.98
C LYS A 140 2.36 11.61 -4.32
N LEU A 141 2.33 10.39 -4.84
CA LEU A 141 1.09 9.75 -5.29
C LEU A 141 0.21 9.29 -4.12
N LYS A 142 -1.09 9.52 -4.24
CA LYS A 142 -2.09 9.10 -3.24
C LYS A 142 -2.41 7.60 -3.25
N LYS A 143 -2.09 6.89 -4.34
CA LYS A 143 -2.33 5.46 -4.50
C LYS A 143 -1.13 4.77 -5.14
N ASP A 144 -1.11 3.43 -5.09
CA ASP A 144 -0.13 2.63 -5.80
C ASP A 144 -0.22 2.80 -7.32
N VAL A 145 0.94 2.63 -7.97
CA VAL A 145 1.08 2.74 -9.42
C VAL A 145 0.45 1.53 -10.10
N PHE A 146 0.63 0.36 -9.52
CA PHE A 146 0.06 -0.91 -9.96
C PHE A 146 -0.20 -1.80 -8.74
N ARG A 147 -1.02 -2.84 -8.92
CA ARG A 147 -1.29 -3.86 -7.87
C ARG A 147 0.01 -4.47 -7.34
N LEU A 148 0.09 -4.71 -6.04
CA LEU A 148 1.22 -5.37 -5.37
C LEU A 148 0.72 -6.63 -4.63
N PRO A 149 0.52 -7.78 -5.30
CA PRO A 149 0.11 -9.00 -4.61
C PRO A 149 1.11 -9.47 -3.55
N GLU A 150 2.38 -9.07 -3.67
CA GLU A 150 3.43 -9.30 -2.67
C GLU A 150 3.24 -8.52 -1.36
N LYS A 151 2.38 -7.49 -1.33
CA LYS A 151 2.00 -6.80 -0.09
C LYS A 151 0.88 -7.59 0.60
N LEU A 152 1.26 -8.42 1.56
CA LEU A 152 0.33 -9.36 2.22
C LEU A 152 -0.60 -8.71 3.25
N MET A 153 -0.25 -7.56 3.82
CA MET A 153 -1.06 -6.87 4.81
C MET A 153 -1.31 -5.43 4.39
N THR A 154 -2.58 -5.04 4.31
CA THR A 154 -3.02 -3.66 4.14
C THR A 154 -3.61 -3.19 5.46
N ARG A 155 -3.03 -2.13 6.02
CA ARG A 155 -3.47 -1.50 7.29
C ARG A 155 -4.48 -0.39 6.97
N GLN A 156 -5.65 -0.42 7.60
CA GLN A 156 -6.66 0.65 7.44
C GLN A 156 -6.41 1.82 8.40
N GLY A 157 -5.80 1.55 9.56
CA GLY A 157 -5.39 2.56 10.53
C GLY A 157 -3.90 2.91 10.43
N ASN A 158 -3.54 4.10 10.91
CA ASN A 158 -2.15 4.55 10.96
C ASN A 158 -1.53 4.37 12.36
N TYR A 159 -1.65 3.17 12.94
CA TYR A 159 -1.12 2.89 14.27
C TYR A 159 0.43 2.94 14.32
N LEU A 160 1.09 2.77 13.17
CA LEU A 160 2.53 2.92 13.03
C LEU A 160 3.03 4.35 13.30
N ALA A 161 2.21 5.37 13.01
CA ALA A 161 2.61 6.77 13.16
C ALA A 161 2.18 7.40 14.49
N GLN A 162 1.42 6.70 15.35
CA GLN A 162 0.79 7.31 16.52
C GLN A 162 1.75 7.58 17.69
N GLY A 163 3.03 7.19 17.61
CA GLY A 163 4.07 7.55 18.58
C GLY A 163 3.85 7.03 20.00
N GLY A 164 2.79 6.26 20.25
CA GLY A 164 2.44 5.75 21.58
C GLY A 164 3.26 4.53 22.03
N GLY A 165 4.13 4.00 21.17
CA GLY A 165 4.97 2.84 21.48
C GLY A 165 4.20 1.58 21.89
N LYS A 166 2.90 1.52 21.59
CA LYS A 166 2.01 0.42 21.98
C LYS A 166 1.03 0.11 20.88
N MET A 167 0.80 -1.18 20.62
CA MET A 167 -0.20 -1.62 19.67
C MET A 167 -1.62 -1.42 20.22
N PRO A 168 -2.58 -1.01 19.36
CA PRO A 168 -3.99 -1.02 19.72
C PRO A 168 -4.48 -2.46 20.00
N GLU A 169 -5.41 -2.61 20.96
CA GLU A 169 -6.02 -3.92 21.26
C GLU A 169 -6.82 -4.49 20.08
N LYS A 170 -7.29 -3.62 19.17
CA LYS A 170 -7.99 -3.99 17.94
C LYS A 170 -7.45 -3.18 16.78
N VAL A 171 -7.20 -3.86 15.67
CA VAL A 171 -6.70 -3.27 14.43
C VAL A 171 -7.51 -3.77 13.24
N GLU A 172 -7.65 -2.92 12.23
CA GLU A 172 -8.29 -3.27 10.98
C GLU A 172 -7.22 -3.48 9.90
N VAL A 173 -7.04 -4.73 9.50
CA VAL A 173 -6.08 -5.15 8.47
C VAL A 173 -6.72 -6.15 7.50
N ALA A 174 -6.22 -6.20 6.27
CA ALA A 174 -6.69 -7.13 5.26
C ALA A 174 -5.55 -7.62 4.35
N CYS A 175 -5.63 -8.88 3.92
CA CYS A 175 -4.80 -9.40 2.84
C CYS A 175 -5.55 -9.28 1.51
N LEU A 176 -5.05 -8.41 0.62
CA LEU A 176 -5.67 -8.15 -0.70
C LEU A 176 -4.92 -8.87 -1.83
N SER A 177 -4.00 -9.77 -1.51
CA SER A 177 -3.10 -10.40 -2.47
C SER A 177 -3.81 -11.18 -3.57
N LEU A 178 -4.98 -11.75 -3.29
CA LEU A 178 -5.78 -12.51 -4.27
C LEU A 178 -6.82 -11.66 -5.02
N LEU A 179 -7.09 -10.42 -4.59
CA LEU A 179 -8.09 -9.56 -5.22
C LEU A 179 -7.51 -8.82 -6.45
N GLU A 180 -8.24 -8.84 -7.57
CA GLU A 180 -7.85 -8.17 -8.82
C GLU A 180 -8.10 -6.66 -8.84
N GLN A 181 -7.69 -5.95 -7.78
CA GLN A 181 -7.93 -4.53 -7.63
C GLN A 181 -6.67 -3.77 -7.19
N GLY A 182 -6.59 -2.49 -7.54
CA GLY A 182 -5.52 -1.57 -7.15
C GLY A 182 -4.61 -1.13 -8.30
N GLY A 183 -3.99 0.04 -8.14
CA GLY A 183 -3.14 0.65 -9.15
C GLY A 183 -3.80 1.78 -9.96
N PHE A 184 -3.04 2.33 -10.89
CA PHE A 184 -3.53 3.25 -11.91
C PHE A 184 -4.21 2.47 -13.06
N ARG A 185 -5.27 3.07 -13.62
CA ARG A 185 -5.91 2.59 -14.84
C ARG A 185 -4.89 2.55 -15.98
N ASP A 186 -4.97 1.49 -16.80
CA ASP A 186 -4.11 1.26 -17.97
C ASP A 186 -2.61 1.11 -17.64
N VAL A 187 -2.27 0.79 -16.39
CA VAL A 187 -0.89 0.56 -15.94
C VAL A 187 -0.71 -0.89 -15.49
N ALA A 188 0.07 -1.65 -16.25
CA ALA A 188 0.41 -3.03 -15.93
C ALA A 188 1.81 -3.13 -15.33
N ALA A 189 1.95 -3.84 -14.21
CA ALA A 189 3.26 -4.10 -13.62
C ALA A 189 4.12 -5.01 -14.50
N PHE A 190 5.44 -4.89 -14.36
CA PHE A 190 6.36 -5.89 -14.91
C PHE A 190 6.35 -7.18 -14.08
N PRO A 191 6.85 -8.31 -14.63
CA PRO A 191 6.89 -9.57 -13.92
C PRO A 191 7.55 -9.44 -12.56
N ARG A 192 7.01 -10.17 -11.59
CA ARG A 192 7.55 -10.15 -10.23
C ARG A 192 8.97 -10.76 -10.21
N ASP A 193 9.84 -10.13 -9.43
CA ASP A 193 11.20 -10.62 -9.21
C ASP A 193 11.18 -11.96 -8.46
N LEU A 194 11.95 -12.92 -8.95
CA LEU A 194 12.09 -14.21 -8.29
C LEU A 194 12.86 -14.04 -6.98
N ARG A 195 12.36 -14.67 -5.92
CA ARG A 195 13.11 -14.81 -4.68
C ARG A 195 14.26 -15.77 -4.93
N ALA A 196 15.46 -15.40 -4.51
CA ALA A 196 16.58 -16.32 -4.59
C ALA A 196 16.50 -17.36 -3.46
N SER A 197 17.38 -18.37 -3.49
CA SER A 197 17.32 -19.55 -2.61
C SER A 197 17.26 -19.25 -1.11
N HIS A 198 17.71 -18.07 -0.70
CA HIS A 198 17.68 -17.56 0.68
C HIS A 198 16.46 -16.64 0.98
N GLY A 199 15.45 -16.58 0.10
CA GLY A 199 14.13 -15.97 0.38
C GLY A 199 13.93 -14.50 0.03
N PHE A 200 14.97 -13.77 -0.38
CA PHE A 200 14.88 -12.32 -0.63
C PHE A 200 14.94 -11.95 -2.11
N ASP A 201 14.23 -10.88 -2.50
CA ASP A 201 14.06 -10.42 -3.90
C ASP A 201 14.89 -9.17 -4.27
N ASN A 202 15.76 -8.69 -3.38
CA ASN A 202 16.52 -7.45 -3.56
C ASN A 202 18.01 -7.67 -3.88
N GLN A 203 18.40 -8.89 -4.27
CA GLN A 203 19.80 -9.25 -4.48
C GLN A 203 20.35 -8.85 -5.85
N ALA A 204 21.53 -8.21 -5.83
CA ALA A 204 22.18 -7.66 -7.02
C ALA A 204 22.46 -8.70 -8.13
N ASN A 205 22.85 -9.92 -7.75
CA ASN A 205 23.18 -11.01 -8.67
C ASN A 205 21.95 -11.70 -9.29
N GLN A 206 20.75 -11.42 -8.78
CA GLN A 206 19.49 -12.07 -9.19
C GLN A 206 18.60 -11.11 -9.97
N LEU A 207 18.74 -9.81 -9.73
CA LEU A 207 18.05 -8.74 -10.44
C LEU A 207 18.70 -8.43 -11.81
N THR A 208 18.72 -9.43 -12.68
CA THR A 208 19.14 -9.27 -14.07
C THR A 208 18.12 -8.45 -14.88
N LEU A 209 18.53 -7.97 -16.06
CA LEU A 209 17.68 -7.23 -16.98
C LEU A 209 17.73 -7.87 -18.36
N SER A 210 16.70 -8.65 -18.70
CA SER A 210 16.53 -9.16 -20.06
C SER A 210 16.03 -8.05 -21.00
N PRO A 211 16.22 -8.18 -22.33
CA PRO A 211 15.65 -7.23 -23.29
C PRO A 211 14.14 -7.06 -23.15
N LEU A 212 13.41 -8.15 -22.88
CA LEU A 212 11.96 -8.13 -22.67
C LEU A 212 11.59 -7.31 -21.42
N LEU A 213 12.34 -7.48 -20.34
CA LEU A 213 12.10 -6.74 -19.10
C LEU A 213 12.45 -5.25 -19.28
N LEU A 214 13.48 -4.91 -20.05
CA LEU A 214 13.78 -3.53 -20.42
C LEU A 214 12.63 -2.89 -21.22
N ASP A 215 12.10 -3.58 -22.24
CA ASP A 215 10.93 -3.09 -22.99
C ASP A 215 9.72 -2.87 -22.08
N ALA A 216 9.46 -3.80 -21.14
CA ALA A 216 8.41 -3.66 -20.15
C ALA A 216 8.61 -2.41 -19.27
N PHE A 217 9.83 -2.11 -18.81
CA PHE A 217 10.13 -0.90 -18.05
C PHE A 217 9.89 0.39 -18.85
N LEU A 218 10.31 0.41 -20.12
CA LEU A 218 10.12 1.57 -20.99
C LEU A 218 8.63 1.85 -21.21
N ARG A 219 7.85 0.81 -21.58
CA ARG A 219 6.39 0.90 -21.73
C ARG A 219 5.71 1.33 -20.44
N LEU A 220 6.13 0.75 -19.31
CA LEU A 220 5.61 1.08 -18.00
C LEU A 220 5.80 2.56 -17.69
N SER A 221 7.01 3.10 -17.90
CA SER A 221 7.30 4.52 -17.65
C SER A 221 6.41 5.47 -18.47
N VAL A 222 5.97 5.07 -19.65
CA VAL A 222 5.05 5.87 -20.48
C VAL A 222 3.63 5.72 -19.95
N SER A 223 3.15 4.47 -19.77
CA SER A 223 1.79 4.19 -19.30
C SER A 223 1.45 4.86 -17.97
N ILE A 224 2.40 4.95 -17.03
CA ILE A 224 2.21 5.61 -15.74
C ILE A 224 1.84 7.09 -15.91
N LEU A 225 2.55 7.80 -16.80
CA LEU A 225 2.36 9.24 -17.00
C LEU A 225 1.16 9.54 -17.90
N GLU A 226 0.80 8.61 -18.78
CA GLU A 226 -0.35 8.69 -19.69
C GLU A 226 -1.66 8.22 -19.05
N SER A 227 -1.60 7.49 -17.93
CA SER A 227 -2.79 7.03 -17.21
C SER A 227 -3.74 8.19 -16.90
N PRO A 228 -5.07 8.00 -17.05
CA PRO A 228 -6.08 8.95 -16.60
C PRO A 228 -5.98 9.29 -15.10
N ASP A 229 -5.36 8.40 -14.32
CA ASP A 229 -5.16 8.59 -12.89
C ASP A 229 -3.94 9.44 -12.55
N PHE A 230 -3.02 9.66 -13.50
CA PHE A 230 -1.90 10.60 -13.35
C PHE A 230 -2.36 12.03 -13.66
N ASN A 231 -3.05 12.62 -12.69
CA ASN A 231 -3.65 13.94 -12.78
C ASN A 231 -3.41 14.76 -11.51
N GLN A 232 -3.85 16.03 -11.51
CA GLN A 232 -3.66 16.96 -10.40
C GLN A 232 -4.20 16.48 -9.05
N GLU A 233 -5.26 15.66 -9.06
CA GLU A 233 -5.88 15.16 -7.83
C GLU A 233 -5.01 14.11 -7.15
N ASN A 234 -4.33 13.27 -7.93
CA ASN A 234 -3.55 12.13 -7.43
C ASN A 234 -2.05 12.40 -7.32
N VAL A 235 -1.53 13.43 -7.99
CA VAL A 235 -0.10 13.76 -8.05
C VAL A 235 0.21 14.95 -7.16
N GLY A 236 0.86 14.72 -6.02
CA GLY A 236 1.15 15.78 -5.05
C GLY A 236 2.23 16.78 -5.47
N VAL A 237 2.97 16.53 -6.56
CA VAL A 237 3.95 17.48 -7.14
C VAL A 237 3.43 18.20 -8.39
N TRP A 238 2.11 18.18 -8.62
CA TRP A 238 1.52 18.68 -9.85
C TRP A 238 1.84 20.16 -10.12
N ASN A 239 1.75 20.99 -9.08
CA ASN A 239 1.97 22.43 -9.20
C ASN A 239 3.44 22.76 -9.45
N GLU A 240 4.34 22.00 -8.84
CA GLU A 240 5.78 22.19 -8.89
C GLU A 240 6.37 21.71 -10.20
N LEU A 241 5.82 20.64 -10.81
CA LEU A 241 6.42 20.00 -11.98
C LEU A 241 5.60 20.14 -13.26
N PHE A 242 4.27 20.02 -13.20
CA PHE A 242 3.43 19.79 -14.39
C PHE A 242 2.52 20.96 -14.75
N LYS A 243 2.16 21.82 -13.80
CA LYS A 243 1.27 22.97 -14.02
C LYS A 243 1.84 23.94 -15.05
N GLU A 244 1.00 24.43 -15.95
CA GLU A 244 1.38 25.46 -16.92
C GLU A 244 2.05 26.67 -16.22
N PRO A 245 3.18 27.17 -16.74
CA PRO A 245 3.85 28.32 -16.17
C PRO A 245 3.06 29.62 -16.43
N PRO A 246 3.26 30.66 -15.61
CA PRO A 246 2.60 31.95 -15.83
C PRO A 246 3.02 32.58 -17.16
N ALA A 247 2.12 33.37 -17.76
CA ALA A 247 2.37 34.07 -19.01
C ALA A 247 3.62 34.96 -18.90
N GLY A 248 4.49 34.91 -19.92
CA GLY A 248 5.75 35.67 -19.94
C GLY A 248 6.92 35.00 -19.20
N ALA A 249 6.71 33.83 -18.57
CA ALA A 249 7.81 33.08 -17.97
C ALA A 249 8.86 32.67 -19.02
N LYS A 250 10.14 32.81 -18.65
CA LYS A 250 11.25 32.30 -19.48
C LYS A 250 11.27 30.77 -19.41
N MET A 251 10.71 30.13 -20.42
CA MET A 251 10.47 28.69 -20.46
C MET A 251 11.71 27.84 -20.11
N LYS A 252 12.90 28.24 -20.58
CA LYS A 252 14.15 27.51 -20.30
C LYS A 252 14.54 27.54 -18.82
N GLU A 253 14.43 28.70 -18.19
CA GLU A 253 14.75 28.88 -16.77
C GLU A 253 13.73 28.12 -15.92
N GLU A 254 12.44 28.21 -16.28
CA GLU A 254 11.35 27.54 -15.57
C GLU A 254 11.45 26.01 -15.64
N VAL A 255 11.67 25.44 -16.83
CA VAL A 255 11.86 23.99 -16.99
C VAL A 255 13.08 23.52 -16.19
N SER A 256 14.20 24.24 -16.24
CA SER A 256 15.42 23.84 -15.52
C SER A 256 15.22 23.88 -14.00
N LYS A 257 14.59 24.94 -13.49
CA LYS A 257 14.26 25.12 -12.06
C LYS A 257 13.39 23.99 -11.52
N ARG A 258 12.39 23.54 -12.29
CA ARG A 258 11.49 22.44 -11.88
C ARG A 258 12.15 21.07 -12.00
N LEU A 259 13.00 20.87 -13.00
CA LEU A 259 13.65 19.58 -13.23
C LEU A 259 14.79 19.29 -12.26
N GLU A 260 15.51 20.30 -11.78
CA GLU A 260 16.64 20.09 -10.87
C GLU A 260 16.28 19.28 -9.61
N PRO A 261 15.30 19.69 -8.77
CA PRO A 261 14.91 18.90 -7.60
C PRO A 261 14.28 17.56 -7.98
N PHE A 262 13.52 17.50 -9.08
CA PHE A 262 12.92 16.26 -9.57
C PHE A 262 13.99 15.23 -9.94
N LEU A 263 14.99 15.61 -10.73
CA LEU A 263 16.07 14.73 -11.16
C LEU A 263 16.99 14.35 -10.00
N LYS A 264 17.22 15.27 -9.03
CA LYS A 264 18.00 14.97 -7.81
C LYS A 264 17.35 13.85 -7.01
N ASN A 265 16.03 13.86 -6.86
CA ASN A 265 15.29 12.80 -6.18
C ASN A 265 15.20 11.52 -7.04
N ALA A 266 14.92 11.65 -8.34
CA ALA A 266 14.80 10.51 -9.25
C ALA A 266 16.11 9.72 -9.37
N PHE A 267 17.24 10.42 -9.46
CA PHE A 267 18.56 9.80 -9.60
C PHE A 267 19.30 9.66 -8.26
N ARG A 268 18.67 10.08 -7.16
CA ARG A 268 19.12 9.87 -5.77
C ARG A 268 20.50 10.45 -5.50
N GLY A 269 20.79 11.61 -6.09
CA GLY A 269 22.09 12.24 -6.00
C GLY A 269 22.21 13.51 -6.80
N ALA A 270 23.38 14.14 -6.72
CA ALA A 270 23.67 15.37 -7.43
C ALA A 270 23.49 15.20 -8.96
N VAL A 271 22.84 16.18 -9.58
CA VAL A 271 22.58 16.20 -11.03
C VAL A 271 23.52 17.21 -11.68
N GLY A 272 24.49 16.72 -12.44
CA GLY A 272 25.39 17.61 -13.18
C GLY A 272 24.64 18.48 -14.19
N SER A 273 25.14 19.69 -14.44
CA SER A 273 24.55 20.67 -15.36
C SER A 273 24.30 20.12 -16.77
N LYS A 274 25.18 19.24 -17.27
CA LYS A 274 25.01 18.53 -18.56
C LYS A 274 23.79 17.61 -18.56
N THR A 275 23.60 16.84 -17.48
CA THR A 275 22.44 15.94 -17.33
C THR A 275 21.15 16.75 -17.24
N LEU A 276 21.11 17.80 -16.41
CA LEU A 276 19.96 18.69 -16.31
C LEU A 276 19.60 19.31 -17.67
N SER A 277 20.60 19.86 -18.36
CA SER A 277 20.42 20.48 -19.68
C SER A 277 19.88 19.50 -20.72
N ARG A 278 20.28 18.22 -20.68
CA ARG A 278 19.77 17.18 -21.59
C ARG A 278 18.27 16.98 -21.44
N TYR A 279 17.78 16.82 -20.21
CA TYR A 279 16.35 16.63 -19.96
C TYR A 279 15.54 17.92 -20.20
N ALA A 280 16.09 19.08 -19.82
CA ALA A 280 15.46 20.38 -20.08
C ALA A 280 15.31 20.65 -21.59
N ASN A 281 16.36 20.42 -22.37
CA ASN A 281 16.32 20.58 -23.83
C ASN A 281 15.32 19.64 -24.49
N TYR A 282 15.19 18.41 -23.99
CA TYR A 282 14.17 17.47 -24.48
C TYR A 282 12.76 18.01 -24.25
N GLY A 283 12.43 18.50 -23.05
CA GLY A 283 11.13 19.12 -22.76
C GLY A 283 10.86 20.36 -23.62
N LEU A 284 11.84 21.25 -23.72
CA LEU A 284 11.74 22.47 -24.55
C LEU A 284 11.54 22.15 -26.03
N ALA A 285 12.20 21.11 -26.55
CA ALA A 285 12.00 20.67 -27.93
C ALA A 285 10.56 20.18 -28.17
N LYS A 286 9.96 19.47 -27.20
CA LYS A 286 8.54 19.06 -27.28
C LYS A 286 7.59 20.24 -27.24
N ILE A 287 7.86 21.24 -26.41
CA ILE A 287 7.06 22.48 -26.36
C ILE A 287 7.12 23.23 -27.70
N ARG A 288 8.31 23.33 -28.32
CA ARG A 288 8.47 23.94 -29.65
C ARG A 288 7.73 23.20 -30.77
N GLN A 289 7.43 21.91 -30.57
CA GLN A 289 6.63 21.10 -31.49
C GLN A 289 5.11 21.31 -31.29
N GLY A 290 4.70 22.26 -30.45
CA GLY A 290 3.29 22.57 -30.18
C GLY A 290 2.64 21.69 -29.10
N ILE A 291 3.42 20.86 -28.38
CA ILE A 291 2.92 20.07 -27.26
C ILE A 291 2.75 20.98 -26.05
N ALA A 292 1.58 20.95 -25.40
CA ALA A 292 1.32 21.69 -24.16
C ALA A 292 2.37 21.38 -23.08
N PHE A 293 2.67 22.36 -22.21
CA PHE A 293 3.76 22.23 -21.22
C PHE A 293 3.56 21.02 -20.33
N THR A 294 2.35 20.82 -19.82
CA THR A 294 2.02 19.66 -18.97
C THR A 294 2.35 18.34 -19.66
N ALA A 295 1.95 18.17 -20.93
CA ALA A 295 2.22 16.96 -21.69
C ALA A 295 3.71 16.80 -22.03
N ALA A 296 4.42 17.89 -22.30
CA ALA A 296 5.86 17.87 -22.52
C ALA A 296 6.62 17.45 -21.24
N MET A 297 6.24 17.99 -20.08
CA MET A 297 6.84 17.64 -18.78
C MET A 297 6.54 16.19 -18.39
N LYS A 298 5.34 15.67 -18.69
CA LYS A 298 5.04 14.23 -18.57
C LYS A 298 6.00 13.38 -19.40
N LYS A 299 6.30 13.78 -20.65
CA LYS A 299 7.29 13.07 -21.48
C LYS A 299 8.71 13.14 -20.89
N VAL A 300 9.11 14.26 -20.31
CA VAL A 300 10.41 14.38 -19.61
C VAL A 300 10.45 13.46 -18.40
N ALA A 301 9.37 13.39 -17.61
CA ALA A 301 9.26 12.50 -16.48
C ALA A 301 9.35 11.02 -16.89
N SER A 302 8.63 10.60 -17.95
CA SER A 302 8.78 9.24 -18.51
C SER A 302 10.21 8.93 -18.94
N ALA A 303 10.90 9.90 -19.58
CA ALA A 303 12.30 9.73 -19.97
C ALA A 303 13.23 9.56 -18.75
N ALA A 304 12.96 10.27 -17.65
CA ALA A 304 13.71 10.11 -16.41
C ALA A 304 13.46 8.74 -15.76
N LEU A 305 12.20 8.28 -15.71
CA LEU A 305 11.83 6.94 -15.19
C LEU A 305 12.40 5.79 -16.04
N SER A 306 12.56 6.01 -17.34
CA SER A 306 13.23 5.08 -18.28
C SER A 306 14.76 5.06 -18.15
N SER A 307 15.34 5.99 -17.40
CA SER A 307 16.80 6.12 -17.32
C SER A 307 17.41 5.00 -16.49
N PRO A 308 18.59 4.46 -16.88
CA PRO A 308 19.39 3.60 -16.00
C PRO A 308 19.69 4.27 -14.65
N LEU A 309 19.79 5.60 -14.61
CA LEU A 309 20.00 6.38 -13.39
C LEU A 309 18.81 6.30 -12.42
N PHE A 310 17.61 6.04 -12.92
CA PHE A 310 16.42 5.81 -12.10
C PHE A 310 16.28 4.32 -11.75
N LEU A 311 16.42 3.44 -12.75
CA LEU A 311 16.20 2.01 -12.60
C LEU A 311 17.26 1.29 -11.75
N TYR A 312 18.49 1.79 -11.74
CA TYR A 312 19.60 1.19 -11.02
C TYR A 312 20.12 2.07 -9.88
N ARG A 313 20.45 1.41 -8.78
CA ARG A 313 21.26 1.93 -7.69
C ARG A 313 22.71 1.55 -7.96
N TYR A 314 23.57 2.54 -8.11
CA TYR A 314 25.00 2.35 -8.32
C TYR A 314 25.79 3.33 -7.45
N SER A 315 27.04 2.98 -7.16
CA SER A 315 27.99 3.87 -6.50
C SER A 315 28.85 4.56 -7.57
N PRO A 316 28.92 5.90 -7.63
CA PRO A 316 29.75 6.58 -8.62
C PRO A 316 31.26 6.30 -8.40
N GLU A 317 32.01 6.15 -9.50
CA GLU A 317 33.37 5.58 -9.49
C GLU A 317 34.47 6.45 -8.86
N LYS A 318 34.24 7.75 -8.60
CA LYS A 318 35.21 8.68 -7.98
C LYS A 318 34.62 10.09 -7.90
N GLY A 319 34.89 10.81 -6.81
CA GLY A 319 35.02 12.27 -6.81
C GLY A 319 33.72 13.10 -6.83
N GLY A 320 32.81 12.86 -5.88
CA GLY A 320 31.60 13.68 -5.73
C GLY A 320 31.11 13.79 -4.29
N ALA A 321 32.00 14.22 -3.37
CA ALA A 321 31.78 14.93 -2.10
C ALA A 321 30.63 14.57 -1.12
N GLY A 322 29.80 13.56 -1.35
CA GLY A 322 28.66 13.26 -0.48
C GLY A 322 28.30 11.78 -0.33
N ASP A 323 27.70 11.44 0.80
CA ASP A 323 27.33 10.09 1.23
C ASP A 323 26.04 9.57 0.56
N PHE A 324 25.84 9.86 -0.74
CA PHE A 324 24.61 9.51 -1.47
C PHE A 324 24.38 8.00 -1.55
N GLU A 325 25.45 7.21 -1.60
CA GLU A 325 25.33 5.75 -1.54
C GLU A 325 24.78 5.29 -0.18
N LEU A 326 25.27 5.86 0.91
CA LEU A 326 24.79 5.54 2.26
C LEU A 326 23.32 5.94 2.41
N ALA A 327 22.95 7.14 1.97
CA ALA A 327 21.56 7.60 1.91
C ALA A 327 20.67 6.63 1.10
N SER A 328 21.10 6.25 -0.10
CA SER A 328 20.38 5.30 -0.94
C SER A 328 20.24 3.93 -0.26
N ASN A 329 21.31 3.40 0.34
CA ASN A 329 21.26 2.12 1.04
C ASN A 329 20.33 2.15 2.24
N LEU A 330 20.40 3.19 3.07
CA LEU A 330 19.54 3.36 4.23
C LEU A 330 18.06 3.50 3.83
N SER A 331 17.77 4.33 2.82
CA SER A 331 16.39 4.57 2.37
C SER A 331 15.75 3.34 1.73
N PHE A 332 16.47 2.60 0.89
CA PHE A 332 15.90 1.37 0.32
C PHE A 332 15.82 0.22 1.32
N PHE A 333 16.63 0.24 2.39
CA PHE A 333 16.53 -0.74 3.47
C PHE A 333 15.31 -0.49 4.35
N LEU A 334 15.13 0.74 4.85
CA LEU A 334 14.04 1.07 5.79
C LEU A 334 12.72 1.44 5.10
N TRP A 335 12.77 2.13 3.97
CA TRP A 335 11.59 2.70 3.31
C TRP A 335 11.32 2.11 1.93
N GLY A 336 12.13 1.15 1.46
CA GLY A 336 11.96 0.53 0.15
C GLY A 336 11.79 1.52 -1.01
N SER A 337 12.41 2.70 -0.93
CA SER A 337 12.17 3.83 -1.85
C SER A 337 13.40 4.75 -1.93
N SER A 338 13.28 5.82 -2.73
CA SER A 338 14.31 6.85 -2.84
C SER A 338 14.44 7.66 -1.54
N PRO A 339 15.67 8.13 -1.21
CA PRO A 339 15.91 9.07 -0.13
C PRO A 339 15.01 10.31 -0.18
N ASP A 340 14.58 10.80 0.97
CA ASP A 340 13.88 12.07 1.07
C ASP A 340 14.86 13.26 0.92
N PRO A 341 14.34 14.49 0.71
CA PRO A 341 15.20 15.66 0.50
C PRO A 341 16.18 15.92 1.64
N GLU A 342 15.80 15.65 2.89
CA GLU A 342 16.67 15.85 4.05
C GLU A 342 17.82 14.83 4.06
N LEU A 343 17.54 13.55 3.79
CA LEU A 343 18.58 12.53 3.68
C LEU A 343 19.54 12.81 2.51
N LEU A 344 19.03 13.33 1.39
CA LEU A 344 19.87 13.78 0.27
C LEU A 344 20.72 15.00 0.62
N ARG A 345 20.19 15.94 1.42
CA ARG A 345 20.93 17.12 1.87
C ARG A 345 22.07 16.73 2.82
N LEU A 346 21.80 15.87 3.81
CA LEU A 346 22.82 15.35 4.73
C LEU A 346 23.89 14.53 3.99
N ALA A 347 23.48 13.77 2.99
CA ALA A 347 24.43 13.09 2.11
C ALA A 347 25.29 14.09 1.34
N GLU A 348 24.69 15.12 0.74
CA GLU A 348 25.41 16.13 -0.04
C GLU A 348 26.42 16.94 0.78
N SER A 349 26.11 17.23 2.06
CA SER A 349 27.03 17.92 2.96
C SER A 349 28.11 17.02 3.57
N GLY A 350 28.00 15.70 3.41
CA GLY A 350 28.89 14.71 4.05
C GLY A 350 28.65 14.55 5.56
N GLU A 351 27.60 15.17 6.10
CA GLU A 351 27.24 15.06 7.53
C GLU A 351 26.65 13.69 7.85
N LEU A 352 26.12 12.97 6.86
CA LEU A 352 25.50 11.65 7.06
C LEU A 352 26.51 10.59 7.54
N ALA A 353 27.78 10.70 7.19
CA ALA A 353 28.84 9.82 7.71
C ALA A 353 29.15 10.04 9.20
N ASN A 354 28.72 11.16 9.81
CA ASN A 354 28.91 11.39 11.23
C ASN A 354 28.02 10.44 12.04
N PRO A 355 28.57 9.64 12.99
CA PRO A 355 27.79 8.67 13.76
C PRO A 355 26.58 9.25 14.50
N ALA A 356 26.70 10.45 15.08
CA ALA A 356 25.61 11.09 15.81
C ALA A 356 24.50 11.57 14.87
N THR A 357 24.86 12.10 13.69
CA THR A 357 23.90 12.49 12.65
C THR A 357 23.23 11.27 12.04
N LEU A 358 23.99 10.21 11.77
CA LEU A 358 23.49 8.95 11.26
C LEU A 358 22.46 8.33 12.21
N GLN A 359 22.78 8.26 13.51
CA GLN A 359 21.87 7.75 14.54
C GLN A 359 20.56 8.54 14.58
N LYS A 360 20.62 9.88 14.67
CA LYS A 360 19.42 10.72 14.66
C LYS A 360 18.60 10.55 13.38
N THR A 361 19.28 10.38 12.25
CA THR A 361 18.64 10.14 10.96
C THR A 361 17.93 8.79 10.94
N MET A 362 18.55 7.74 11.48
CA MET A 362 17.94 6.42 11.62
C MET A 362 16.72 6.45 12.53
N GLU A 363 16.81 7.09 13.69
CA GLU A 363 15.68 7.26 14.63
C GLU A 363 14.50 7.97 13.96
N ARG A 364 14.76 9.05 13.22
CA ARG A 364 13.74 9.75 12.41
C ARG A 364 13.11 8.81 11.37
N MET A 365 13.92 8.03 10.67
CA MET A 365 13.42 7.14 9.61
C MET A 365 12.62 5.96 10.15
N LEU A 366 12.96 5.44 11.32
CA LEU A 366 12.23 4.39 12.02
C LEU A 366 10.88 4.90 12.55
N ALA A 367 10.79 6.16 12.94
CA ALA A 367 9.56 6.81 13.38
C ALA A 367 8.66 7.29 12.23
N ASP A 368 9.16 7.33 10.99
CA ASP A 368 8.41 7.80 9.82
C ASP A 368 7.40 6.73 9.35
N PRO A 369 6.16 7.11 8.96
CA PRO A 369 5.16 6.16 8.45
C PRO A 369 5.64 5.27 7.29
N LYS A 370 6.64 5.71 6.51
CA LYS A 370 7.24 4.90 5.45
C LYS A 370 7.89 3.61 5.96
N ILE A 371 8.15 3.48 7.25
CA ILE A 371 8.64 2.24 7.86
C ILE A 371 7.70 1.05 7.65
N GLU A 372 6.41 1.31 7.39
CA GLU A 372 5.44 0.31 6.96
C GLU A 372 5.99 -0.57 5.82
N ARG A 373 6.77 0.00 4.91
CA ARG A 373 7.32 -0.73 3.76
C ARG A 373 8.37 -1.76 4.14
N PHE A 374 9.14 -1.52 5.19
CA PHE A 374 10.02 -2.53 5.78
C PHE A 374 9.18 -3.65 6.40
N LEU A 375 8.14 -3.29 7.16
CA LEU A 375 7.22 -4.23 7.80
C LEU A 375 6.38 -5.02 6.80
N ASP A 376 6.14 -4.50 5.60
CA ASP A 376 5.44 -5.21 4.52
C ASP A 376 6.33 -6.26 3.84
N THR A 377 7.62 -5.98 3.72
CA THR A 377 8.53 -6.76 2.87
C THR A 377 9.40 -7.72 3.64
N PHE A 378 10.03 -7.27 4.71
CA PHE A 378 10.99 -8.06 5.46
C PHE A 378 10.38 -9.33 6.08
N PRO A 379 9.33 -9.25 6.94
CA PRO A 379 8.75 -10.45 7.55
C PRO A 379 8.12 -11.39 6.52
N THR A 380 7.45 -10.84 5.52
CA THR A 380 6.87 -11.58 4.39
C THR A 380 7.89 -12.41 3.61
N GLN A 381 9.09 -11.86 3.40
CA GLN A 381 10.18 -12.55 2.70
C GLN A 381 10.91 -13.53 3.63
N TRP A 382 11.24 -13.08 4.84
CA TRP A 382 11.95 -13.88 5.84
C TRP A 382 11.21 -15.17 6.19
N MET A 383 9.91 -15.09 6.50
CA MET A 383 9.07 -16.24 6.84
C MET A 383 8.47 -16.96 5.62
N GLN A 384 8.73 -16.47 4.40
CA GLN A 384 8.16 -16.98 3.16
C GLN A 384 6.62 -17.10 3.16
N LEU A 385 5.95 -16.15 3.79
CA LEU A 385 4.50 -16.19 4.06
C LEU A 385 3.61 -16.31 2.82
N GLU A 386 4.10 -15.89 1.66
CA GLU A 386 3.37 -16.00 0.40
C GLU A 386 3.12 -17.45 -0.02
N ASN A 387 3.97 -18.39 0.42
CA ASN A 387 3.75 -19.81 0.16
C ASN A 387 2.43 -20.28 0.78
N LEU A 388 1.98 -19.65 1.89
CA LEU A 388 0.71 -19.95 2.54
C LEU A 388 -0.50 -19.65 1.63
N LEU A 389 -0.37 -18.70 0.70
CA LEU A 389 -1.42 -18.38 -0.27
C LEU A 389 -1.58 -19.47 -1.33
N ALA A 390 -0.55 -20.27 -1.58
CA ALA A 390 -0.55 -21.36 -2.54
C ALA A 390 -0.91 -22.73 -1.91
N VAL A 391 -1.03 -22.81 -0.58
CA VAL A 391 -1.37 -24.04 0.11
C VAL A 391 -2.79 -24.47 -0.25
N THR A 392 -2.94 -25.72 -0.65
CA THR A 392 -4.23 -26.35 -0.98
C THR A 392 -4.38 -27.64 -0.16
N PRO A 393 -4.87 -27.54 1.10
CA PRO A 393 -5.10 -28.71 1.94
C PRO A 393 -6.13 -29.64 1.31
N ASP A 394 -6.10 -30.93 1.65
CA ASP A 394 -7.07 -31.91 1.17
C ASP A 394 -8.51 -31.42 1.48
N PRO A 395 -9.32 -31.10 0.46
CA PRO A 395 -10.67 -30.57 0.66
C PRO A 395 -11.61 -31.54 1.39
N LYS A 396 -11.30 -32.84 1.39
CA LYS A 396 -12.06 -33.85 2.16
C LYS A 396 -11.82 -33.73 3.66
N LYS A 397 -10.61 -33.34 4.07
CA LYS A 397 -10.22 -33.20 5.48
C LYS A 397 -10.42 -31.78 6.00
N HIS A 398 -10.17 -30.78 5.16
CA HIS A 398 -10.19 -29.36 5.53
C HIS A 398 -11.13 -28.57 4.62
N ARG A 399 -12.38 -29.05 4.49
CA ARG A 399 -13.41 -28.45 3.63
C ARG A 399 -13.59 -26.95 3.83
N LEU A 400 -13.45 -26.47 5.05
CA LEU A 400 -13.70 -25.07 5.39
C LEU A 400 -12.56 -24.14 4.95
N PHE A 401 -11.39 -24.68 4.55
CA PHE A 401 -10.18 -23.88 4.33
C PHE A 401 -10.32 -22.98 3.10
N THR A 402 -11.12 -23.43 2.13
CA THR A 402 -11.42 -22.71 0.89
C THR A 402 -12.92 -22.80 0.59
N LEU A 403 -13.74 -22.23 1.49
CA LEU A 403 -15.19 -22.09 1.25
C LEU A 403 -15.46 -21.21 0.03
N ASP A 404 -14.68 -20.13 -0.10
CA ASP A 404 -14.62 -19.26 -1.27
C ASP A 404 -13.19 -19.33 -1.83
N LYS A 405 -13.08 -19.62 -3.12
CA LYS A 405 -11.79 -19.70 -3.83
C LYS A 405 -11.03 -18.37 -3.79
N ASN A 406 -11.76 -17.25 -3.70
CA ASN A 406 -11.17 -15.93 -3.64
C ASN A 406 -10.82 -15.50 -2.20
N ASN A 407 -11.38 -16.19 -1.19
CA ASN A 407 -11.20 -15.86 0.22
C ASN A 407 -10.87 -17.11 1.06
N PRO A 408 -9.74 -17.79 0.79
CA PRO A 408 -9.30 -18.91 1.63
C PRO A 408 -8.91 -18.41 3.03
N ALA A 409 -8.95 -19.31 4.01
CA ALA A 409 -8.56 -19.04 5.39
C ALA A 409 -7.12 -18.50 5.50
N SER A 410 -6.23 -18.89 4.58
CA SER A 410 -4.84 -18.43 4.52
C SER A 410 -4.70 -16.90 4.41
N LEU A 411 -5.67 -16.19 3.81
CA LEU A 411 -5.64 -14.73 3.74
C LEU A 411 -5.71 -14.06 5.11
N GLN A 412 -6.38 -14.70 6.08
CA GLN A 412 -6.45 -14.18 7.45
C GLN A 412 -5.30 -14.71 8.29
N MET A 413 -4.93 -16.00 8.12
CA MET A 413 -3.82 -16.63 8.85
C MET A 413 -2.50 -15.90 8.62
N VAL A 414 -2.27 -15.38 7.41
CA VAL A 414 -1.03 -14.68 7.08
C VAL A 414 -0.87 -13.35 7.82
N LEU A 415 -1.97 -12.78 8.33
CA LEU A 415 -1.95 -11.51 9.05
C LEU A 415 -1.48 -11.69 10.50
N GLU A 416 -1.69 -12.85 11.11
CA GLU A 416 -1.29 -13.12 12.51
C GLU A 416 0.22 -12.90 12.75
N PRO A 417 1.14 -13.56 11.98
CA PRO A 417 2.58 -13.34 12.16
C PRO A 417 3.03 -11.93 11.74
N LEU A 418 2.33 -11.28 10.80
CA LEU A 418 2.65 -9.91 10.39
C LEU A 418 2.27 -8.90 11.48
N LEU A 419 1.13 -9.08 12.14
CA LEU A 419 0.72 -8.26 13.29
C LEU A 419 1.60 -8.50 14.52
N LEU A 420 2.04 -9.74 14.74
CA LEU A 420 3.05 -10.04 15.76
C LEU A 420 4.35 -9.29 15.48
N PHE A 421 4.81 -9.30 14.23
CA PHE A 421 6.02 -8.57 13.83
C PHE A 421 5.87 -7.05 14.01
N ASP A 422 4.74 -6.47 13.59
CA ASP A 422 4.40 -5.07 13.85
C ASP A 422 4.45 -4.77 15.36
N THR A 423 3.91 -5.66 16.20
CA THR A 423 3.89 -5.47 17.67
C THR A 423 5.28 -5.50 18.27
N VAL A 424 6.10 -6.50 17.90
CA VAL A 424 7.49 -6.60 18.38
C VAL A 424 8.28 -5.34 17.99
N PHE A 425 8.04 -4.81 16.79
CA PHE A 425 8.67 -3.58 16.31
C PHE A 425 8.19 -2.33 17.09
N ILE A 426 6.88 -2.11 17.18
CA ILE A 426 6.29 -0.89 17.78
C ILE A 426 6.53 -0.81 19.29
N GLU A 427 6.41 -1.95 19.98
CA GLU A 427 6.57 -2.04 21.44
C GLU A 427 8.02 -2.28 21.85
N ASN A 428 8.96 -2.37 20.89
CA ASN A 428 10.37 -2.68 21.13
C ASN A 428 10.54 -3.94 22.00
N ARG A 429 9.81 -5.00 21.66
CA ARG A 429 9.80 -6.26 22.41
C ARG A 429 11.02 -7.12 22.08
N SER A 430 11.23 -8.16 22.87
CA SER A 430 12.27 -9.14 22.58
C SER A 430 12.03 -9.82 21.24
N VAL A 431 13.05 -9.90 20.39
CA VAL A 431 12.98 -10.63 19.12
C VAL A 431 12.68 -12.13 19.31
N ILE A 432 12.90 -12.68 20.51
CA ILE A 432 12.55 -14.06 20.86
C ILE A 432 11.04 -14.30 20.80
N GLU A 433 10.23 -13.26 21.01
CA GLU A 433 8.78 -13.36 20.91
C GLU A 433 8.29 -13.65 19.48
N LEU A 434 9.13 -13.45 18.45
CA LEU A 434 8.80 -13.90 17.10
C LEU A 434 8.80 -15.43 16.96
N ILE A 435 9.41 -16.15 17.91
CA ILE A 435 9.50 -17.62 17.93
C ILE A 435 8.52 -18.21 18.94
N SER A 436 8.39 -17.58 20.12
CA SER A 436 7.55 -18.06 21.21
C SER A 436 6.79 -16.89 21.86
N PRO A 437 5.74 -16.35 21.20
CA PRO A 437 4.95 -15.27 21.77
C PRO A 437 3.97 -15.80 22.82
N ASP A 438 3.74 -15.02 23.88
CA ASP A 438 2.71 -15.32 24.90
C ASP A 438 1.29 -14.90 24.44
N PHE A 439 1.15 -14.33 23.25
CA PHE A 439 -0.10 -13.81 22.70
C PHE A 439 -0.14 -13.94 21.17
N SER A 440 -1.31 -13.78 20.55
CA SER A 440 -1.46 -13.69 19.09
C SER A 440 -2.60 -12.74 18.74
N TYR A 441 -2.61 -12.27 17.49
CA TYR A 441 -3.75 -11.57 16.90
C TYR A 441 -4.61 -12.56 16.15
N GLN A 442 -5.92 -12.49 16.34
CA GLN A 442 -6.87 -13.34 15.64
C GLN A 442 -8.07 -12.52 15.20
N SER A 443 -8.52 -12.74 13.98
CA SER A 443 -9.82 -12.26 13.54
C SER A 443 -10.94 -13.07 14.22
N ASP A 444 -12.17 -12.57 14.20
CA ASP A 444 -13.33 -13.34 14.70
C ASP A 444 -13.49 -14.69 13.97
N PHE A 445 -13.16 -14.72 12.68
CA PHE A 445 -13.13 -15.94 11.88
C PHE A 445 -12.08 -16.93 12.41
N LEU A 446 -10.83 -16.51 12.60
CA LEU A 446 -9.75 -17.38 13.08
C LEU A 446 -9.95 -17.82 14.52
N ARG A 447 -10.47 -16.94 15.39
CA ARG A 447 -10.84 -17.31 16.76
C ARG A 447 -11.85 -18.44 16.75
N THR A 448 -12.90 -18.32 15.95
CA THR A 448 -13.89 -19.38 15.76
C THR A 448 -13.25 -20.63 15.17
N TRP A 449 -12.37 -20.46 14.19
CA TRP A 449 -11.66 -21.54 13.52
C TRP A 449 -10.81 -22.40 14.47
N TYR A 450 -10.06 -21.76 15.36
CA TYR A 450 -9.13 -22.46 16.26
C TYR A 450 -9.80 -23.03 17.51
N THR A 451 -10.93 -22.45 17.95
CA THR A 451 -11.51 -22.78 19.26
C THR A 451 -12.85 -23.53 19.19
N SER A 452 -13.54 -23.52 18.05
CA SER A 452 -14.81 -24.23 17.89
C SER A 452 -14.63 -25.59 17.21
N ASP A 453 -15.65 -26.43 17.30
CA ASP A 453 -15.74 -27.66 16.50
C ASP A 453 -16.18 -27.40 15.05
N LEU A 454 -16.31 -26.13 14.67
CA LEU A 454 -16.76 -25.62 13.38
C LEU A 454 -18.11 -26.21 12.93
N LYS A 455 -18.92 -26.68 13.88
CA LYS A 455 -20.29 -27.12 13.59
C LYS A 455 -21.22 -25.93 13.59
N VAL A 456 -22.23 -26.00 12.71
CA VAL A 456 -23.30 -24.98 12.66
C VAL A 456 -23.96 -24.92 14.04
N PRO A 457 -24.06 -23.74 14.67
CA PRO A 457 -24.77 -23.60 15.94
C PRO A 457 -26.20 -24.11 15.79
N LYS A 458 -26.70 -24.86 16.77
CA LYS A 458 -28.12 -25.23 16.81
C LYS A 458 -28.92 -23.95 16.96
N ILE A 459 -29.71 -23.60 15.94
CA ILE A 459 -30.57 -22.42 15.97
C ILE A 459 -31.69 -22.70 16.98
N ASP A 460 -31.80 -21.84 18.01
CA ASP A 460 -32.96 -21.85 18.90
C ASP A 460 -34.15 -21.18 18.18
N ASN A 461 -35.05 -22.03 17.67
CA ASN A 461 -36.25 -21.57 16.99
C ASN A 461 -37.24 -20.87 17.94
N SER A 462 -37.13 -21.07 19.26
CA SER A 462 -38.01 -20.45 20.24
C SER A 462 -37.72 -18.95 20.38
N GLN A 463 -36.46 -18.57 20.61
CA GLN A 463 -36.07 -17.16 20.66
C GLN A 463 -36.35 -16.41 19.35
N ARG A 464 -36.15 -17.07 18.21
CA ARG A 464 -36.49 -16.48 16.91
C ARG A 464 -37.99 -16.30 16.71
N ALA A 465 -38.81 -17.22 17.20
CA ALA A 465 -40.26 -17.07 17.14
C ALA A 465 -40.73 -15.88 17.98
N GLU A 466 -40.15 -15.68 19.17
CA GLU A 466 -40.44 -14.54 20.04
C GLU A 466 -40.02 -13.21 19.39
N GLN A 467 -38.78 -13.11 18.88
CA GLN A 467 -38.32 -11.93 18.14
C GLN A 467 -39.19 -11.63 16.91
N ASN A 468 -39.60 -12.66 16.17
CA ASN A 468 -40.49 -12.50 15.02
C ASN A 468 -41.88 -12.01 15.45
N GLN A 469 -42.40 -12.43 16.61
CA GLN A 469 -43.66 -11.92 17.14
C GLN A 469 -43.56 -10.45 17.53
N ASP A 470 -42.45 -10.03 18.14
CA ASP A 470 -42.18 -8.63 18.46
C ASP A 470 -42.09 -7.76 17.21
N TRP A 471 -41.37 -8.21 16.18
CA TRP A 471 -41.30 -7.52 14.90
C TRP A 471 -42.67 -7.46 14.20
N GLU A 472 -43.47 -8.53 14.26
CA GLU A 472 -44.80 -8.56 13.68
C GLU A 472 -45.75 -7.58 14.38
N LYS A 473 -45.63 -7.45 15.71
CA LYS A 473 -46.36 -6.45 16.50
C LYS A 473 -45.94 -5.03 16.10
N GLN A 474 -44.63 -4.75 16.08
CA GLN A 474 -44.11 -3.44 15.67
C GLN A 474 -44.54 -3.06 14.25
N ARG A 475 -44.55 -4.03 13.32
CA ARG A 475 -45.04 -3.83 11.95
C ARG A 475 -46.51 -3.42 11.92
N LYS A 476 -47.36 -4.07 12.72
CA LYS A 476 -48.80 -3.74 12.81
C LYS A 476 -49.02 -2.36 13.42
N ASP A 477 -48.29 -2.01 14.46
CA ASP A 477 -48.39 -0.70 15.12
C ASP A 477 -47.99 0.43 14.16
N LEU A 478 -46.88 0.26 13.44
CA LEU A 478 -46.44 1.22 12.41
C LEU A 478 -47.45 1.32 11.26
N ALA A 479 -48.03 0.20 10.81
CA ALA A 479 -49.04 0.23 9.76
C ALA A 479 -50.31 0.99 10.19
N ALA A 480 -50.73 0.82 11.46
CA ALA A 480 -51.84 1.58 12.03
C ALA A 480 -51.52 3.08 12.13
N ALA A 481 -50.31 3.44 12.57
CA ALA A 481 -49.85 4.82 12.64
C ALA A 481 -49.81 5.51 11.26
N ILE A 482 -49.30 4.81 10.23
CA ILE A 482 -49.30 5.31 8.85
C ILE A 482 -50.74 5.54 8.36
N LYS A 483 -51.65 4.61 8.65
CA LYS A 483 -53.07 4.75 8.26
C LYS A 483 -53.72 5.95 8.95
N ALA A 484 -53.48 6.16 10.24
CA ALA A 484 -53.98 7.31 10.99
C ALA A 484 -53.43 8.62 10.42
N ALA A 485 -52.11 8.73 10.25
CA ALA A 485 -51.47 9.92 9.70
C ALA A 485 -51.97 10.27 8.29
N ARG A 486 -52.25 9.27 7.44
CA ARG A 486 -52.87 9.48 6.12
C ARG A 486 -54.29 10.02 6.23
N SER A 487 -55.08 9.50 7.17
CA SER A 487 -56.44 10.00 7.43
C SER A 487 -56.42 11.45 7.92
N ASP A 488 -55.49 11.80 8.81
CA ASP A 488 -55.32 13.17 9.31
C ASP A 488 -54.89 14.13 8.19
N LEU A 489 -53.95 13.68 7.34
CA LEU A 489 -53.53 14.43 6.15
C LEU A 489 -54.72 14.68 5.21
N ASP A 490 -55.54 13.67 4.93
CA ASP A 490 -56.74 13.82 4.11
C ASP A 490 -57.77 14.77 4.73
N ALA A 491 -57.95 14.73 6.06
CA ALA A 491 -58.83 15.63 6.78
C ALA A 491 -58.36 17.10 6.72
N LEU A 492 -57.05 17.34 6.67
CA LEU A 492 -56.47 18.68 6.51
C LEU A 492 -56.54 19.18 5.05
N ILE A 493 -56.21 18.31 4.09
CA ILE A 493 -56.12 18.67 2.67
C ILE A 493 -57.49 18.81 2.03
N THR A 494 -58.44 17.91 2.33
CA THR A 494 -59.73 17.82 1.63
C THR A 494 -60.53 19.14 1.72
N PRO A 495 -60.67 19.80 2.88
CA PRO A 495 -61.38 21.07 2.97
C PRO A 495 -60.71 22.21 2.20
N VAL A 496 -59.38 22.24 2.17
CA VAL A 496 -58.61 23.25 1.40
C VAL A 496 -58.77 22.99 -0.09
N ARG A 497 -58.63 21.73 -0.52
CA ARG A 497 -58.86 21.31 -1.92
C ARG A 497 -60.28 21.64 -2.37
N GLN A 498 -61.28 21.37 -1.55
CA GLN A 498 -62.68 21.71 -1.85
C GLN A 498 -62.89 23.22 -1.97
N ARG A 499 -62.30 24.04 -1.09
CA ARG A 499 -62.32 25.51 -1.20
C ARG A 499 -61.68 26.01 -2.50
N LEU A 500 -60.47 25.54 -2.82
CA LEU A 500 -59.77 25.90 -4.06
C LEU A 500 -60.56 25.48 -5.32
N LEU A 501 -61.21 24.30 -5.29
CA LEU A 501 -62.08 23.84 -6.38
C LEU A 501 -63.37 24.67 -6.50
N ALA A 502 -63.94 25.13 -5.37
CA ALA A 502 -65.12 25.99 -5.36
C ALA A 502 -64.79 27.42 -5.84
N GLU A 503 -63.65 27.98 -5.44
CA GLU A 503 -63.13 29.26 -5.97
C GLU A 503 -62.88 29.16 -7.49
N ARG A 504 -62.23 28.08 -7.95
CA ARG A 504 -62.06 27.81 -9.38
C ARG A 504 -63.37 27.71 -10.16
N LYS A 505 -64.44 27.19 -9.55
CA LYS A 505 -65.78 27.15 -10.18
C LYS A 505 -66.41 28.53 -10.34
N LYS A 506 -66.01 29.53 -9.54
CA LYS A 506 -66.45 30.93 -9.70
C LYS A 506 -65.67 31.67 -10.80
N GLU A 507 -64.44 31.25 -11.08
CA GLU A 507 -63.60 31.73 -12.19
C GLU A 507 -63.91 31.02 -13.53
N THR A 508 -65.18 30.76 -13.84
CA THR A 508 -65.61 30.17 -15.12
C THR A 508 -65.47 31.16 -16.28
N GLY A 509 -64.22 31.44 -16.64
CA GLY A 509 -63.82 32.22 -17.82
C GLY A 509 -62.47 31.82 -18.41
N SER A 510 -61.59 31.10 -17.70
CA SER A 510 -60.36 30.63 -18.35
C SER A 510 -59.88 29.26 -17.86
N LYS A 511 -59.89 28.31 -18.80
CA LYS A 511 -59.27 26.96 -18.80
C LYS A 511 -60.00 25.84 -18.04
N LYS A 512 -60.36 24.79 -18.82
CA LYS A 512 -60.85 23.49 -18.32
C LYS A 512 -59.82 22.87 -17.38
N PRO A 513 -60.24 22.22 -16.27
CA PRO A 513 -59.33 21.46 -15.42
C PRO A 513 -58.65 20.35 -16.22
N VAL A 514 -57.33 20.18 -16.04
CA VAL A 514 -56.57 19.05 -16.57
C VAL A 514 -56.79 17.86 -15.63
N ASP A 515 -57.33 16.76 -16.15
CA ASP A 515 -57.34 15.49 -15.42
C ASP A 515 -55.90 14.96 -15.36
N LEU A 516 -55.38 14.81 -14.15
CA LEU A 516 -54.00 14.35 -13.90
C LEU A 516 -53.91 12.83 -13.73
N LYS A 517 -55.03 12.11 -13.86
CA LYS A 517 -54.97 10.64 -13.85
C LYS A 517 -54.28 10.14 -15.11
N PRO A 518 -53.34 9.17 -14.99
CA PRO A 518 -52.72 8.57 -16.16
C PRO A 518 -53.80 7.85 -16.98
N TYR A 519 -53.64 7.89 -18.31
CA TYR A 519 -54.55 7.16 -19.20
C TYR A 519 -54.42 5.64 -19.03
N ALA A 520 -53.20 5.15 -18.76
CA ALA A 520 -52.94 3.77 -18.40
C ALA A 520 -51.70 3.69 -17.49
N ALA A 521 -51.65 2.68 -16.62
CA ALA A 521 -50.54 2.43 -15.70
C ALA A 521 -50.32 0.91 -15.55
N TRP A 522 -49.09 0.47 -15.27
CA TRP A 522 -48.73 -0.94 -15.12
C TRP A 522 -47.75 -1.10 -13.95
N GLU A 523 -48.06 -2.03 -13.03
CA GLU A 523 -47.27 -2.25 -11.81
C GLU A 523 -46.41 -3.53 -11.86
N PHE A 524 -46.56 -4.35 -12.91
CA PHE A 524 -45.80 -5.60 -13.15
C PHE A 524 -45.75 -6.61 -11.99
N ASN A 525 -46.78 -6.64 -11.15
CA ASN A 525 -46.97 -7.57 -10.04
C ASN A 525 -47.36 -8.99 -10.52
N GLY A 526 -46.49 -9.61 -11.32
CA GLY A 526 -46.66 -10.98 -11.84
C GLY A 526 -47.50 -11.09 -13.12
N ASP A 527 -48.04 -9.99 -13.63
CA ASP A 527 -48.72 -9.96 -14.93
C ASP A 527 -48.46 -8.66 -15.72
N LEU A 528 -49.01 -8.60 -16.93
CA LEU A 528 -48.88 -7.48 -17.88
C LEU A 528 -50.19 -6.67 -18.02
N LYS A 529 -51.10 -6.79 -17.06
CA LYS A 529 -52.37 -6.04 -17.07
C LYS A 529 -52.14 -4.62 -16.55
N SER A 530 -52.88 -3.67 -17.11
CA SER A 530 -52.89 -2.30 -16.63
C SER A 530 -53.70 -2.17 -15.34
N SER A 531 -53.22 -1.34 -14.41
CA SER A 531 -53.91 -0.97 -13.17
C SER A 531 -54.93 0.16 -13.38
N VAL A 532 -54.75 0.98 -14.42
CA VAL A 532 -55.65 2.06 -14.81
C VAL A 532 -56.09 1.86 -16.25
N ASN A 533 -57.41 1.85 -16.50
CA ASN A 533 -58.05 1.45 -17.76
C ASN A 533 -57.63 0.04 -18.23
N SER A 534 -58.31 -0.53 -19.22
CA SER A 534 -58.01 -1.87 -19.73
C SER A 534 -57.15 -1.79 -21.00
N LEU A 535 -55.84 -1.65 -20.81
CA LEU A 535 -54.83 -1.59 -21.87
C LEU A 535 -53.72 -2.63 -21.61
N PRO A 536 -54.02 -3.94 -21.75
CA PRO A 536 -53.07 -5.00 -21.44
C PRO A 536 -51.87 -4.99 -22.40
N LEU A 537 -50.66 -5.25 -21.89
CA LEU A 537 -49.47 -5.33 -22.73
C LEU A 537 -49.26 -6.74 -23.28
N LYS A 538 -48.83 -6.81 -24.54
CA LYS A 538 -48.37 -8.02 -25.19
C LYS A 538 -46.84 -8.06 -25.18
N ALA A 539 -46.28 -9.19 -24.75
CA ALA A 539 -44.84 -9.42 -24.80
C ALA A 539 -44.39 -9.90 -26.18
N HIS A 540 -43.30 -9.32 -26.66
CA HIS A 540 -42.59 -9.74 -27.86
C HIS A 540 -41.17 -10.18 -27.45
N GLY A 541 -41.00 -11.50 -27.31
CA GLY A 541 -39.80 -12.14 -26.74
C GLY A 541 -40.07 -12.79 -25.38
N LYS A 542 -39.03 -13.31 -24.74
CA LYS A 542 -39.14 -13.91 -23.40
C LYS A 542 -39.11 -12.81 -22.34
N VAL A 543 -40.09 -12.82 -21.45
CA VAL A 543 -40.17 -11.91 -20.30
C VAL A 543 -40.18 -12.71 -19.01
N GLN A 544 -39.60 -12.14 -17.95
CA GLN A 544 -39.60 -12.72 -16.62
C GLN A 544 -40.08 -11.68 -15.61
N HIS A 545 -40.85 -12.10 -14.61
CA HIS A 545 -41.21 -11.24 -13.48
C HIS A 545 -40.26 -11.51 -12.33
N LYS A 546 -39.67 -10.45 -11.76
CA LYS A 546 -38.78 -10.54 -10.61
C LYS A 546 -38.96 -9.32 -9.73
N ASP A 547 -39.27 -9.54 -8.45
CA ASP A 547 -39.35 -8.49 -7.42
C ASP A 547 -40.27 -7.31 -7.79
N GLY A 548 -41.43 -7.58 -8.42
CA GLY A 548 -42.37 -6.55 -8.88
C GLY A 548 -41.97 -5.84 -10.18
N MET A 549 -40.92 -6.30 -10.87
CA MET A 549 -40.47 -5.76 -12.15
C MET A 549 -40.67 -6.77 -13.28
N VAL A 550 -40.82 -6.26 -14.50
CA VAL A 550 -40.66 -7.06 -15.71
C VAL A 550 -39.21 -6.94 -16.22
N VAL A 551 -38.54 -8.08 -16.38
CA VAL A 551 -37.19 -8.18 -16.90
C VAL A 551 -37.26 -8.46 -18.39
N LEU A 552 -36.71 -7.53 -19.18
CA LEU A 552 -36.68 -7.59 -20.64
C LEU A 552 -35.24 -7.84 -21.12
N ASN A 553 -35.04 -8.88 -21.93
CA ASN A 553 -33.74 -9.19 -22.54
C ASN A 553 -33.94 -9.44 -24.04
N LYS A 554 -33.54 -8.46 -24.88
CA LYS A 554 -33.84 -8.45 -26.32
C LYS A 554 -35.34 -8.68 -26.60
N SER A 555 -36.19 -8.15 -25.72
CA SER A 555 -37.64 -8.28 -25.76
C SER A 555 -38.28 -6.93 -25.46
N TYR A 556 -39.52 -6.73 -25.89
CA TYR A 556 -40.27 -5.50 -25.61
C TYR A 556 -41.74 -5.80 -25.32
N LEU A 557 -42.42 -4.79 -24.77
CA LEU A 557 -43.85 -4.83 -24.47
C LEU A 557 -44.58 -3.84 -25.37
N GLN A 558 -45.75 -4.23 -25.86
CA GLN A 558 -46.57 -3.41 -26.74
C GLN A 558 -48.03 -3.42 -26.31
N SER A 559 -48.63 -2.25 -26.17
CA SER A 559 -50.07 -2.12 -25.96
C SER A 559 -50.85 -2.25 -27.27
N PRO A 560 -52.17 -2.51 -27.23
CA PRO A 560 -53.07 -2.19 -28.33
C PRO A 560 -53.00 -0.69 -28.68
N ASN A 561 -53.54 -0.35 -29.85
CA ASN A 561 -53.70 1.04 -30.26
C ASN A 561 -54.56 1.79 -29.24
N LEU A 562 -54.16 3.03 -28.92
CA LEU A 562 -54.96 3.90 -28.06
C LEU A 562 -56.30 4.20 -28.77
N PRO A 563 -57.45 3.99 -28.12
CA PRO A 563 -58.77 4.29 -28.70
C PRO A 563 -59.10 5.78 -28.62
N ILE A 564 -58.08 6.64 -28.54
CA ILE A 564 -58.17 8.10 -28.44
C ILE A 564 -57.17 8.75 -29.41
N ASP A 565 -57.53 9.93 -29.89
CA ASP A 565 -56.61 10.79 -30.63
C ASP A 565 -55.62 11.47 -29.66
N LEU A 566 -54.34 11.10 -29.76
CA LEU A 566 -53.30 11.52 -28.81
C LEU A 566 -52.75 12.90 -29.17
N LYS A 567 -53.33 13.96 -28.61
CA LYS A 567 -52.91 15.36 -28.85
C LYS A 567 -51.70 15.81 -28.02
N ALA A 568 -51.59 15.30 -26.80
CA ALA A 568 -50.50 15.57 -25.88
C ALA A 568 -50.28 14.35 -25.00
N LYS A 569 -49.04 14.14 -24.53
CA LYS A 569 -48.69 13.01 -23.65
C LYS A 569 -47.75 13.45 -22.53
N THR A 570 -47.87 12.74 -21.42
CA THR A 570 -46.87 12.69 -20.35
C THR A 570 -46.58 11.21 -20.11
N LEU A 571 -45.30 10.86 -20.08
CA LEU A 571 -44.84 9.49 -19.86
C LEU A 571 -44.01 9.48 -18.58
N GLU A 572 -44.25 8.47 -17.73
CA GLU A 572 -43.48 8.21 -16.53
C GLU A 572 -43.12 6.72 -16.52
N VAL A 573 -41.85 6.41 -16.26
CA VAL A 573 -41.36 5.03 -16.24
C VAL A 573 -40.27 4.87 -15.19
N TRP A 574 -40.36 3.78 -14.44
CA TRP A 574 -39.39 3.39 -13.41
C TRP A 574 -38.64 2.17 -13.94
N PHE A 575 -37.31 2.24 -13.99
CA PHE A 575 -36.48 1.17 -14.56
C PHE A 575 -35.18 0.98 -13.78
N LYS A 576 -34.55 -0.17 -13.99
CA LYS A 576 -33.24 -0.52 -13.45
C LYS A 576 -32.36 -1.04 -14.57
N ILE A 577 -31.19 -0.42 -14.76
CA ILE A 577 -30.17 -0.92 -15.69
C ILE A 577 -29.36 -2.05 -15.04
N PRO A 578 -28.99 -3.09 -15.82
CA PRO A 578 -28.24 -4.23 -15.28
C PRO A 578 -26.82 -3.85 -14.84
N ASP A 579 -26.18 -2.94 -15.58
CA ASP A 579 -24.90 -2.32 -15.23
C ASP A 579 -24.71 -0.98 -15.98
N VAL A 580 -23.63 -0.27 -15.65
CA VAL A 580 -23.30 1.05 -16.20
C VAL A 580 -22.81 1.03 -17.65
N ASN A 581 -22.59 -0.15 -18.24
CA ASN A 581 -22.14 -0.33 -19.62
C ASN A 581 -23.32 -0.55 -20.59
N GLN A 582 -24.58 -0.57 -20.13
CA GLN A 582 -25.75 -0.66 -21.02
C GLN A 582 -25.76 0.49 -22.02
N ARG A 583 -25.49 0.17 -23.30
CA ARG A 583 -25.41 1.17 -24.39
C ARG A 583 -26.78 1.35 -25.05
N GLY A 584 -27.55 2.32 -24.56
CA GLY A 584 -28.80 2.77 -25.16
C GLY A 584 -29.96 1.77 -25.11
N GLY A 585 -31.16 2.28 -25.45
CA GLY A 585 -32.40 1.51 -25.52
C GLY A 585 -33.63 2.38 -25.24
N GLY A 586 -34.77 2.06 -25.85
CA GLY A 586 -36.04 2.71 -25.54
C GLY A 586 -36.66 2.15 -24.27
N VAL A 587 -37.08 3.03 -23.36
CA VAL A 587 -37.66 2.67 -22.06
C VAL A 587 -39.19 2.68 -22.13
N MET A 588 -39.78 3.74 -22.67
CA MET A 588 -41.22 3.86 -22.91
C MET A 588 -41.47 4.91 -23.99
N GLY A 589 -42.39 4.64 -24.92
CA GLY A 589 -42.69 5.55 -26.01
C GLY A 589 -44.05 5.34 -26.65
N ALA A 590 -44.41 6.26 -27.54
CA ALA A 590 -45.61 6.20 -28.36
C ALA A 590 -45.23 6.12 -29.84
N GLN A 591 -45.87 5.20 -30.56
CA GLN A 591 -45.74 5.03 -32.01
C GLN A 591 -47.08 5.40 -32.66
N GLY A 592 -47.03 6.24 -33.70
CA GLY A 592 -48.21 6.69 -34.45
C GLY A 592 -48.25 6.11 -35.86
N PRO A 593 -49.27 6.45 -36.67
CA PRO A 593 -49.32 6.10 -38.09
C PRO A 593 -48.14 6.73 -38.86
N GLY A 594 -47.47 5.94 -39.72
CA GLY A 594 -46.27 6.37 -40.46
C GLY A 594 -44.97 6.24 -39.65
N ASP A 595 -44.04 7.17 -39.83
CA ASP A 595 -42.71 7.17 -39.18
C ASP A 595 -42.69 7.89 -37.81
N PHE A 596 -43.86 8.23 -37.23
CA PHE A 596 -43.91 8.91 -35.94
C PHE A 596 -43.55 7.96 -34.79
N PHE A 597 -42.41 8.24 -34.14
CA PHE A 597 -41.91 7.50 -33.00
C PHE A 597 -41.30 8.46 -31.98
N ASP A 598 -41.82 8.46 -30.74
CA ASP A 598 -41.34 9.33 -29.66
C ASP A 598 -41.21 8.54 -28.36
N THR A 599 -39.98 8.43 -27.84
CA THR A 599 -39.58 7.47 -26.81
C THR A 599 -38.57 8.08 -25.84
N ILE A 600 -38.72 7.76 -24.55
CA ILE A 600 -37.70 7.97 -23.53
C ILE A 600 -36.57 6.96 -23.79
N VAL A 601 -35.36 7.44 -24.03
CA VAL A 601 -34.17 6.61 -24.30
C VAL A 601 -33.16 6.67 -23.15
N LEU A 602 -32.38 5.59 -22.99
CA LEU A 602 -31.21 5.51 -22.11
C LEU A 602 -29.97 6.13 -22.73
#